data_AF-A0A7X1M5U0-F1
#
_entry.id   AF-A0A7X1M5U0-F1
#
_cell.length_a   1.000
_cell.length_b   1.000
_cell.length_c   1.000
_cell.angle_alpha   90.00
_cell.angle_beta   90.00
_cell.angle_gamma   90.00
#
_symmetry.space_group_name_H-M   'P 1'
#
loop_
_entity.id
_entity.type
_entity.pdbx_description
1 polymer ?
#
loop_
_entity_poly.entity_id
_entity_poly.type
_entity_poly.pdbx_seq_one_letter_code
_entity_poly.pdbx_strand_id
1 'polypeptide(L)'
;MTARIFNVTPSRRGEGNTLAWFDAEFPNGVKIYRLKLVETRNGHRVYGPRDHIGQTISLPIELADQLAILAVSQWKAVAPNDNHRR
;
A
#
# COMPACT_ATOMS: atom_id res chain seq x y z
N MET A 1 4.57 1.44 16.23
CA MET A 1 3.67 2.62 16.12
C MET A 1 2.60 2.27 15.11
N THR A 2 1.32 2.41 15.43
CA THR A 2 0.25 1.98 14.49
C THR A 2 -0.21 3.18 13.67
N ALA A 3 0.15 3.20 12.38
CA ALA A 3 -0.40 4.16 11.43
C ALA A 3 -1.86 3.81 11.08
N ARG A 4 -2.69 4.82 10.84
CA ARG A 4 -4.04 4.65 10.30
C ARG A 4 -3.98 4.67 8.79
N ILE A 5 -4.53 3.64 8.15
CA ILE A 5 -4.66 3.56 6.68
C ILE A 5 -6.06 4.02 6.27
N PHE A 6 -6.13 4.77 5.17
CA PHE A 6 -7.37 5.27 4.59
C PHE A 6 -7.24 5.45 3.06
N ASN A 7 -8.35 5.78 2.38
CA ASN A 7 -8.42 5.98 0.92
C ASN A 7 -7.84 4.83 0.09
N VAL A 8 -8.07 3.58 0.50
CA VAL A 8 -7.55 2.41 -0.21
C VAL A 8 -8.26 2.24 -1.54
N THR A 9 -7.48 2.32 -2.62
CA THR A 9 -7.94 2.16 -4.00
C THR A 9 -7.30 0.90 -4.58
N PRO A 10 -8.06 -0.18 -4.82
CA PRO A 10 -7.55 -1.38 -5.46
C PRO A 10 -6.95 -1.10 -6.84
N SER A 11 -5.91 -1.84 -7.19
CA SER A 11 -5.28 -1.79 -8.50
C SER A 11 -6.20 -2.33 -9.57
N ARG A 12 -6.16 -1.72 -10.76
CA ARG A 12 -6.84 -2.23 -11.94
C ARG A 12 -6.04 -3.40 -12.54
N ARG A 13 -6.72 -4.21 -13.34
CA ARG A 13 -6.09 -5.31 -14.08
C ARG A 13 -5.02 -4.76 -15.03
N GLY A 14 -3.83 -5.34 -15.01
CA GLY A 14 -2.72 -4.98 -15.91
C GLY A 14 -1.62 -4.12 -15.28
N GLU A 15 -1.73 -3.74 -14.01
CA GLU A 15 -0.73 -2.89 -13.32
C GLU A 15 0.42 -3.67 -12.65
N GLY A 16 0.76 -4.80 -13.25
CA GLY A 16 1.77 -5.73 -12.74
C GLY A 16 1.41 -6.24 -11.36
N ASN A 17 2.37 -6.23 -10.45
CA ASN A 17 2.19 -6.74 -9.09
C ASN A 17 1.57 -5.71 -8.13
N THR A 18 1.04 -4.60 -8.63
CA THR A 18 0.41 -3.59 -7.78
C THR A 18 -0.93 -4.12 -7.29
N LEU A 19 -1.17 -4.06 -5.97
CA LEU A 19 -2.43 -4.49 -5.38
C LEU A 19 -3.36 -3.32 -5.08
N ALA A 20 -2.82 -2.20 -4.58
CA ALA A 20 -3.58 -1.01 -4.25
C ALA A 20 -2.69 0.22 -4.08
N TRP A 21 -3.33 1.40 -4.09
CA TRP A 21 -2.80 2.62 -3.48
C TRP A 21 -3.59 2.99 -2.24
N PHE A 22 -2.93 3.64 -1.30
CA PHE A 22 -3.56 4.07 -0.05
C PHE A 22 -2.84 5.27 0.54
N ASP A 23 -3.48 5.90 1.53
CA ASP A 23 -2.91 6.96 2.33
C ASP A 23 -2.71 6.48 3.77
N ALA A 24 -1.71 7.02 4.46
CA ALA A 24 -1.38 6.69 5.84
C ALA A 24 -1.22 7.94 6.70
N GLU A 25 -1.78 7.90 7.91
CA GLU A 25 -1.64 8.93 8.94
C GLU A 25 -0.99 8.32 10.18
N PHE A 26 0.06 8.96 10.66
CA PHE A 26 0.85 8.54 11.81
C PHE A 26 0.41 9.25 13.09
N PRO A 27 0.64 8.67 14.28
CA PRO A 27 0.25 9.30 15.55
C PRO A 27 0.86 10.67 15.82
N ASN A 28 2.00 10.97 15.18
CA ASN A 28 2.68 12.27 15.27
C ASN A 28 2.11 13.33 14.31
N GLY A 29 0.99 13.06 13.64
CA GLY A 29 0.34 13.97 12.70
C GLY A 29 0.93 13.97 11.29
N VAL A 30 1.96 13.16 11.02
CA VAL A 30 2.51 13.01 9.67
C VAL A 30 1.50 12.26 8.79
N LYS A 31 1.25 12.77 7.59
CA LYS A 31 0.43 12.11 6.57
C LYS A 31 1.25 11.85 5.32
N ILE A 32 1.12 10.64 4.79
CA ILE A 32 1.77 10.23 3.55
C ILE A 32 0.69 9.76 2.59
N TYR A 33 0.68 10.38 1.42
CA TYR A 33 -0.33 10.13 0.39
C TYR A 33 0.23 9.27 -0.75
N ARG A 34 -0.67 8.52 -1.40
CA ARG A 34 -0.36 7.70 -2.58
C ARG A 34 0.75 6.67 -2.36
N LEU A 35 0.76 6.04 -1.19
CA LEU A 35 1.56 4.85 -0.94
C LEU A 35 1.09 3.71 -1.84
N LYS A 36 2.03 2.86 -2.25
CA LYS A 36 1.78 1.77 -3.18
C LYS A 36 1.98 0.42 -2.49
N LEU A 37 0.93 -0.40 -2.43
CA LEU A 37 1.00 -1.79 -1.98
C LEU A 37 1.29 -2.70 -3.17
N VAL A 38 2.31 -3.53 -3.05
CA VAL A 38 2.80 -4.40 -4.12
C VAL A 38 2.97 -5.84 -3.61
N GLU A 39 2.56 -6.80 -4.43
CA GLU A 39 2.84 -8.22 -4.25
C GLU A 39 4.26 -8.55 -4.73
N THR A 40 4.97 -9.32 -3.93
CA THR A 40 6.34 -9.77 -4.21
C THR A 40 6.40 -11.28 -4.01
N ARG A 41 7.49 -11.91 -4.49
CA ARG A 41 7.70 -13.35 -4.29
C ARG A 41 7.69 -13.77 -2.81
N ASN A 42 8.07 -12.86 -1.91
CA ASN A 42 8.23 -13.13 -0.48
C ASN A 42 7.10 -12.51 0.37
N GLY A 43 5.99 -12.10 -0.24
CA GLY A 43 4.87 -11.46 0.45
C GLY A 43 4.61 -10.04 -0.06
N HIS A 44 4.25 -9.12 0.82
CA HIS A 44 3.78 -7.78 0.43
C HIS A 44 4.79 -6.71 0.81
N ARG A 45 4.89 -5.67 0.00
CA ARG A 45 5.77 -4.52 0.28
C ARG A 45 5.08 -3.20 -0.03
N VAL A 46 5.39 -2.19 0.77
CA VAL A 46 4.95 -0.81 0.56
C VAL A 46 6.08 0.01 -0.03
N TYR A 47 5.74 0.78 -1.06
CA TYR A 47 6.64 1.78 -1.64
C TYR A 47 6.06 3.18 -1.44
N GLY A 48 6.97 4.14 -1.24
CA GLY A 48 6.64 5.55 -1.21
C GLY A 48 6.07 6.03 -2.56
N PRO A 49 5.37 7.18 -2.57
CA PRO A 49 5.01 7.87 -3.80
C PRO A 49 6.25 8.09 -4.68
N ARG A 50 6.04 7.92 -5.98
CA ARG A 50 7.04 8.15 -7.02
C ARG A 50 6.54 9.24 -7.95
N ASP A 51 7.40 10.20 -8.24
CA ASP A 51 7.21 11.24 -9.24
C ASP A 51 8.17 11.05 -10.43
N HIS A 52 8.26 12.05 -11.31
CA HIS A 52 9.13 12.02 -12.49
C HIS A 52 10.62 12.12 -12.14
N ILE A 53 10.97 12.55 -10.92
CA ILE A 53 12.34 12.74 -10.45
C ILE A 53 12.80 11.50 -9.67
N GLY A 54 11.90 10.83 -8.96
CA GLY A 54 12.24 9.62 -8.21
C GLY A 54 11.22 9.27 -7.14
N GLN A 55 11.67 8.53 -6.12
CA GLN A 55 10.87 8.34 -4.91
C GLN A 55 10.87 9.62 -4.09
N THR A 56 9.68 10.14 -3.79
CA THR A 56 9.52 11.39 -3.03
C THR A 56 9.84 11.19 -1.55
N ILE A 57 9.74 9.96 -1.04
CA ILE A 57 10.11 9.60 0.32
C ILE A 57 10.87 8.27 0.34
N SER A 58 11.70 8.10 1.36
CA SER A 58 12.28 6.81 1.72
C SER A 58 11.67 6.33 3.04
N LEU A 59 11.29 5.05 3.08
CA LEU A 59 10.75 4.41 4.28
C LEU A 59 11.78 3.40 4.81
N PRO A 60 12.07 3.38 6.12
CA PRO A 60 12.77 2.27 6.74
C PRO A 60 12.07 0.95 6.42
N ILE A 61 12.84 -0.13 6.22
CA ILE A 61 12.30 -1.43 5.82
C ILE A 61 11.24 -1.92 6.82
N GLU A 62 11.54 -1.82 8.12
CA GLU A 62 10.63 -2.21 9.19
C GLU A 62 9.30 -1.44 9.16
N LEU A 63 9.35 -0.14 8.83
CA LEU A 63 8.16 0.67 8.71
C LEU A 63 7.36 0.29 7.46
N ALA A 64 8.04 0.03 6.33
CA ALA A 64 7.38 -0.43 5.12
C ALA A 64 6.67 -1.78 5.31
N ASP A 65 7.28 -2.70 6.07
CA ASP A 65 6.71 -4.01 6.37
C ASP A 65 5.50 -3.90 7.33
N GLN A 66 5.60 -3.05 8.36
CA GLN A 66 4.46 -2.75 9.25
C GLN A 66 3.28 -2.15 8.49
N LEU A 67 3.55 -1.20 7.60
CA LEU A 67 2.52 -0.62 6.73
C LEU A 67 1.94 -1.68 5.78
N ALA A 68 2.75 -2.60 5.26
CA ALA A 68 2.27 -3.66 4.37
C ALA A 68 1.24 -4.56 5.07
N ILE A 69 1.49 -4.96 6.33
CA ILE A 69 0.56 -5.78 7.12
C ILE A 69 -0.79 -5.07 7.26
N LEU A 70 -0.77 -3.80 7.66
CA LEU A 70 -1.98 -2.99 7.82
C LEU A 70 -2.69 -2.77 6.48
N ALA A 71 -1.93 -2.48 5.41
CA ALA A 71 -2.46 -2.17 4.09
C ALA A 71 -3.14 -3.40 3.46
N VAL A 72 -2.56 -4.59 3.63
CA VAL A 72 -3.16 -5.85 3.15
C VAL A 72 -4.51 -6.10 3.83
N SER A 73 -4.60 -5.86 5.14
CA SER A 73 -5.87 -6.02 5.86
C SER A 73 -6.95 -5.08 5.32
N GLN A 74 -6.63 -3.80 5.09
CA GLN A 74 -7.58 -2.84 4.55
C GLN A 74 -7.92 -3.12 3.08
N TRP A 75 -6.92 -3.44 2.26
CA TRP A 75 -7.11 -3.80 0.86
C TRP A 75 -8.05 -5.00 0.70
N LYS A 76 -7.88 -6.07 1.49
CA LYS A 76 -8.79 -7.22 1.46
C LYS A 76 -10.23 -6.89 1.85
N ALA A 77 -10.44 -5.86 2.66
CA ALA A 77 -11.78 -5.41 3.03
C ALA A 77 -12.48 -4.64 1.90
N VAL A 78 -11.72 -3.95 1.02
CA VAL A 78 -12.27 -3.14 -0.08
C VAL A 78 -12.16 -3.79 -1.45
N ALA A 79 -11.25 -4.75 -1.66
CA ALA A 79 -11.15 -5.52 -2.88
C ALA A 79 -12.32 -6.53 -2.90
N PRO A 80 -13.30 -6.40 -3.81
CA PRO A 80 -14.33 -7.41 -3.97
C PRO A 80 -13.68 -8.75 -4.33
N ASN A 81 -14.33 -9.87 -3.98
CA ASN A 81 -13.93 -11.22 -4.39
C ASN A 81 -13.88 -11.34 -5.94
N ASP A 82 -12.78 -10.90 -6.56
CA ASP A 82 -12.51 -11.07 -7.99
C ASP A 82 -12.00 -12.49 -8.32
N ASN A 83 -11.87 -13.36 -7.31
CA ASN A 83 -11.65 -14.78 -7.46
C ASN A 83 -12.95 -15.54 -7.19
N HIS A 84 -13.85 -15.70 -8.17
CA HIS A 84 -14.82 -16.81 -8.31
C HIS A 84 -15.49 -16.85 -9.70
N ARG A 85 -14.80 -16.47 -10.79
CA ARG A 85 -15.26 -16.73 -12.17
C ARG A 85 -14.11 -17.10 -13.09
N ARG A 86 -13.54 -18.28 -12.91
CA ARG A 86 -13.00 -19.11 -14.00
C ARG A 86 -13.17 -20.57 -13.63
#